data_AF-A0AA36B0Y8-F1
#
_entry.id   AF-A0AA36B0Y8-F1
#
_cell.length_a   1.000
_cell.length_b   1.000
_cell.length_c   1.000
_cell.angle_alpha   90.00
_cell.angle_beta   90.00
_cell.angle_gamma   90.00
#
_symmetry.space_group_name_H-M   'P 1'
#
loop_
_entity.id
_entity.type
_entity.pdbx_description
1 polymer ?
#
loop_
_entity_poly.entity_id
_entity_poly.type
_entity_poly.pdbx_seq_one_letter_code
_entity_poly.pdbx_strand_id
1 'polypeptide(L)'
;MNLRKASNLFTRTECLCGCLSHDRMMALPKEERMADQVMDLSKEERIELVLLSGREGWSYRKIAEEFDLRHPYRQPIYFTAVGKLIKTFKETGSVLDKPRSGRPKTSDETKEAVMAKVSASPKKSLRRTSTVLGVPKPTIHKMLVEEKFHRYNLQILHHLNEDDPDRRM
;
A
#
# COMPACT_ATOMS: atom_id res chain seq x y z
N MET A 1 -69.09 -38.45 -17.87
CA MET A 1 -69.38 -39.31 -16.70
C MET A 1 -68.07 -39.72 -16.06
N ASN A 2 -67.88 -39.35 -14.79
CA ASN A 2 -67.09 -40.00 -13.72
C ASN A 2 -65.65 -40.45 -14.03
N LEU A 3 -64.64 -39.72 -13.55
CA LEU A 3 -63.95 -39.92 -12.25
C LEU A 3 -63.02 -41.15 -12.22
N ARG A 4 -61.70 -40.93 -12.04
CA ARG A 4 -60.96 -41.22 -10.80
C ARG A 4 -59.47 -40.83 -10.89
N LYS A 5 -58.95 -40.46 -9.71
CA LYS A 5 -57.65 -39.85 -9.39
C LYS A 5 -56.48 -40.83 -9.55
N ALA A 6 -55.29 -40.29 -9.83
CA ALA A 6 -54.04 -40.79 -9.27
C ALA A 6 -53.08 -39.62 -9.05
N SER A 7 -52.73 -39.42 -7.79
CA SER A 7 -51.73 -38.52 -7.24
C SER A 7 -50.33 -38.83 -7.77
N ASN A 8 -49.59 -37.81 -8.23
CA ASN A 8 -48.14 -37.89 -8.33
C ASN A 8 -47.54 -36.68 -7.60
N LEU A 9 -47.06 -36.95 -6.39
CA LEU A 9 -46.21 -36.08 -5.58
C LEU A 9 -44.85 -36.04 -6.28
N PHE A 10 -44.60 -35.00 -7.07
CA PHE A 10 -43.25 -34.69 -7.56
C PHE A 10 -42.55 -33.90 -6.47
N THR A 11 -41.96 -34.61 -5.51
CA THR A 11 -41.09 -34.03 -4.49
C THR A 11 -39.85 -33.45 -5.16
N ARG A 12 -39.81 -32.13 -5.17
CA ARG A 12 -38.68 -31.30 -5.57
C ARG A 12 -37.49 -31.70 -4.69
N THR A 13 -36.46 -32.26 -5.29
CA THR A 13 -35.15 -32.45 -4.65
C THR A 13 -34.60 -31.09 -4.26
N GLU A 14 -34.72 -30.76 -2.98
CA GLU A 14 -34.08 -29.60 -2.38
C GLU A 14 -32.57 -29.85 -2.32
N CYS A 15 -31.85 -29.06 -3.10
CA CYS A 15 -30.41 -28.94 -3.05
C CYS A 15 -30.06 -28.26 -1.73
N LEU A 16 -29.63 -29.04 -0.74
CA LEU A 16 -29.11 -28.57 0.55
C LEU A 16 -27.73 -27.92 0.35
N CYS A 17 -27.69 -26.79 -0.34
CA CYS A 17 -26.65 -25.79 -0.13
C CYS A 17 -27.24 -24.78 0.86
N GLY A 18 -26.79 -24.86 2.12
CA GLY A 18 -27.19 -23.97 3.19
C GLY A 18 -26.72 -22.55 2.92
N CYS A 19 -27.46 -21.83 2.09
CA CYS A 19 -27.45 -20.38 2.07
C CYS A 19 -28.11 -19.93 3.37
N LEU A 20 -27.33 -19.81 4.45
CA LEU A 20 -27.78 -19.22 5.70
C LEU A 20 -28.21 -17.78 5.41
N SER A 21 -29.52 -17.64 5.20
CA SER A 21 -30.39 -16.51 5.53
C SER A 21 -29.67 -15.19 5.83
N HIS A 22 -29.77 -14.29 4.86
CA HIS A 22 -29.52 -12.86 4.95
C HIS A 22 -30.36 -12.14 6.04
N ASP A 23 -31.34 -12.85 6.62
CA ASP A 23 -32.43 -12.28 7.42
C ASP A 23 -32.12 -12.02 8.91
N ARG A 24 -30.85 -12.12 9.34
CA ARG A 24 -30.43 -11.64 10.68
C ARG A 24 -29.70 -10.29 10.69
N MET A 25 -29.52 -9.65 9.53
CA MET A 25 -28.83 -8.35 9.38
C MET A 25 -29.76 -7.12 9.48
N MET A 26 -30.90 -7.20 10.16
CA MET A 26 -31.85 -6.09 10.27
C MET A 26 -32.14 -5.74 11.73
N ALA A 27 -31.18 -5.18 12.45
CA ALA A 27 -31.45 -4.51 13.73
C ALA A 27 -30.37 -3.54 14.23
N LEU A 28 -29.62 -2.83 13.36
CA LEU A 28 -28.68 -1.79 13.82
C LEU A 28 -28.77 -0.47 13.02
N PRO A 29 -28.63 0.68 13.71
CA PRO A 29 -28.93 2.00 13.18
C PRO A 29 -28.00 2.41 12.03
N LYS A 30 -28.54 3.25 11.14
CA LYS A 30 -27.98 3.54 9.82
C LYS A 30 -26.63 4.29 9.83
N GLU A 31 -26.28 4.92 10.95
CA GLU A 31 -25.15 5.86 11.09
C GLU A 31 -23.78 5.18 11.28
N GLU A 32 -23.73 3.89 11.63
CA GLU A 32 -22.46 3.13 11.73
C GLU A 32 -21.96 2.60 10.37
N ARG A 33 -22.79 2.67 9.32
CA ARG A 33 -22.57 1.96 8.04
C ARG A 33 -21.60 2.60 7.05
N MET A 34 -21.09 3.80 7.35
CA MET A 34 -20.16 4.50 6.45
C MET A 34 -18.69 4.19 6.75
N ALA A 35 -18.37 3.63 7.92
CA ALA A 35 -17.00 3.34 8.34
C ALA A 35 -16.52 1.92 7.97
N ASP A 36 -17.44 0.98 7.75
CA ASP A 36 -17.14 -0.46 7.77
C ASP A 36 -16.99 -1.13 6.39
N GLN A 37 -16.97 -0.34 5.31
CA GLN A 37 -16.66 -0.83 3.96
C GLN A 37 -15.17 -0.73 3.61
N VAL A 38 -14.29 -1.08 4.54
CA VAL A 38 -12.86 -1.20 4.24
C VAL A 38 -12.56 -2.64 3.81
N MET A 39 -12.36 -2.85 2.51
CA MET A 39 -11.95 -4.15 1.95
C MET A 39 -10.57 -4.60 2.46
N ASP A 40 -9.78 -3.67 2.96
CA ASP A 40 -8.43 -3.91 3.46
C ASP A 40 -8.45 -4.17 4.98
N LEU A 41 -7.69 -5.17 5.43
CA LEU A 41 -7.54 -5.46 6.86
C LEU A 41 -6.71 -4.36 7.53
N SER A 42 -7.23 -3.80 8.61
CA SER A 42 -6.53 -2.85 9.47
C SER A 42 -5.31 -3.50 10.14
N LYS A 43 -4.34 -2.71 10.57
CA LYS A 43 -3.16 -3.23 11.26
C LYS A 43 -3.54 -4.04 12.50
N GLU A 44 -4.54 -3.60 13.25
CA GLU A 44 -5.02 -4.24 14.48
C GLU A 44 -5.64 -5.60 14.19
N GLU A 45 -6.51 -5.67 13.17
CA GLU A 45 -7.16 -6.92 12.75
C GLU A 45 -6.14 -7.94 12.25
N ARG A 46 -5.11 -7.47 11.54
CA ARG A 46 -4.02 -8.33 11.11
C ARG A 46 -3.20 -8.86 12.28
N ILE A 47 -2.97 -8.05 13.32
CA ILE A 47 -2.30 -8.51 14.56
C ILE A 47 -3.16 -9.57 15.23
N GLU A 48 -4.48 -9.36 15.33
CA GLU A 48 -5.39 -10.36 15.90
C GLU A 48 -5.34 -11.68 15.14
N LEU A 49 -5.37 -11.66 13.81
CA LEU A 49 -5.25 -12.88 13.00
C LEU A 49 -3.92 -13.61 13.25
N VAL A 50 -2.82 -12.88 13.44
CA VAL A 50 -1.54 -13.49 13.82
C VAL A 50 -1.64 -14.13 15.21
N LEU A 51 -2.23 -13.44 16.19
CA LEU A 51 -2.40 -13.98 17.55
C LEU A 51 -3.29 -15.23 17.56
N LEU A 52 -4.37 -15.24 16.78
CA LEU A 52 -5.24 -16.40 16.60
C LEU A 52 -4.49 -17.60 16.00
N SER A 53 -3.56 -17.34 15.07
CA SER A 53 -2.75 -18.39 14.45
C SER A 53 -1.75 -19.05 15.39
N GLY A 54 -1.43 -18.42 16.53
CA GLY A 54 -0.54 -18.97 17.55
C GLY A 54 -1.16 -20.10 18.38
N ARG A 55 -2.48 -20.33 18.28
CA ARG A 55 -3.16 -21.44 18.95
C ARG A 55 -2.90 -22.75 18.22
N GLU A 56 -2.44 -23.77 18.95
CA GLU A 56 -2.10 -25.07 18.37
C GLU A 56 -3.30 -25.74 17.69
N GLY A 57 -3.06 -26.33 16.52
CA GLY A 57 -4.04 -27.15 15.79
C GLY A 57 -5.13 -26.39 15.02
N TRP A 58 -5.04 -25.05 14.92
CA TRP A 58 -6.04 -24.27 14.21
C TRP A 58 -5.73 -24.18 12.70
N SER A 59 -6.72 -24.53 11.87
CA SER A 59 -6.64 -24.34 10.43
C SER A 59 -6.94 -22.88 10.04
N TYR A 60 -6.48 -22.44 8.87
CA TYR A 60 -6.78 -21.08 8.39
C TYR A 60 -8.28 -20.79 8.23
N ARG A 61 -9.10 -21.82 7.97
CA ARG A 61 -10.57 -21.70 7.93
C ARG A 61 -11.13 -21.41 9.32
N LYS A 62 -10.70 -22.18 10.32
CA LYS A 62 -11.13 -21.99 11.71
C LYS A 62 -10.72 -20.62 12.25
N ILE A 63 -9.54 -20.12 11.86
CA ILE A 63 -9.09 -18.77 12.22
C ILE A 63 -9.99 -17.70 11.59
N ALA A 64 -10.36 -17.85 10.31
CA ALA A 64 -11.27 -16.92 9.64
C ALA A 64 -12.66 -16.94 10.27
N GLU A 65 -13.21 -18.14 10.54
CA GLU A 65 -14.51 -18.29 11.21
C GLU A 65 -14.52 -17.64 12.60
N GLU A 66 -13.49 -17.89 13.42
CA GLU A 66 -13.36 -17.28 14.74
C GLU A 66 -13.23 -15.75 14.65
N PHE A 67 -12.51 -15.25 13.66
CA PHE A 67 -12.37 -13.82 13.42
C PHE A 67 -13.70 -13.18 13.00
N ASP A 68 -14.42 -13.81 12.08
CA ASP A 68 -15.73 -13.35 11.60
C ASP A 68 -16.79 -13.36 12.72
N LEU A 69 -16.72 -14.34 13.65
CA LEU A 69 -17.56 -14.37 14.84
C LEU A 69 -17.32 -13.18 15.78
N ARG A 70 -16.07 -12.70 15.87
CA ARG A 70 -15.72 -11.53 16.69
C ARG A 70 -16.04 -10.19 16.01
N HIS A 71 -16.15 -10.18 14.68
CA HIS A 71 -16.37 -8.98 13.88
C HIS A 71 -17.66 -9.10 13.04
N PRO A 72 -18.85 -9.16 13.67
CA PRO A 72 -20.12 -9.40 12.95
C PRO A 72 -20.52 -8.26 12.02
N TYR A 73 -19.96 -7.06 12.20
CA TYR A 73 -20.25 -5.87 11.37
C TYR A 73 -19.34 -5.77 10.14
N ARG A 74 -18.31 -6.61 10.04
CA ARG A 74 -17.39 -6.64 8.91
C ARG A 74 -17.85 -7.65 7.86
N GLN A 75 -17.46 -7.40 6.61
CA GLN A 75 -17.54 -8.43 5.57
C GLN A 75 -16.65 -9.64 5.95
N PRO A 76 -17.15 -10.89 5.78
CA PRO A 76 -16.40 -12.09 6.11
C PRO A 76 -15.04 -12.17 5.41
N ILE A 77 -14.00 -12.58 6.14
CA ILE A 77 -12.66 -12.71 5.59
C ILE A 77 -12.47 -14.08 4.95
N TYR A 78 -11.91 -14.10 3.73
CA TYR A 78 -11.54 -15.36 3.08
C TYR A 78 -10.32 -15.99 3.76
N PHE A 79 -10.38 -17.31 4.02
CA PHE A 79 -9.26 -18.08 4.60
C PHE A 79 -7.94 -17.96 3.83
N THR A 80 -7.99 -17.65 2.52
CA THR A 80 -6.81 -17.40 1.68
C THR A 80 -6.08 -16.11 2.06
N ALA A 81 -6.79 -15.08 2.51
CA ALA A 81 -6.21 -13.84 3.01
C ALA A 81 -5.43 -14.09 4.32
N VAL A 82 -6.00 -14.88 5.22
CA VAL A 82 -5.33 -15.34 6.46
C VAL A 82 -4.04 -16.10 6.14
N GLY A 83 -4.10 -17.05 5.19
CA GLY A 83 -2.93 -17.80 4.74
C GLY A 83 -1.83 -16.90 4.14
N LYS A 84 -2.19 -15.95 3.28
CA LYS A 84 -1.25 -14.97 2.70
C LYS A 84 -0.57 -14.14 3.79
N LEU A 85 -1.36 -13.63 4.73
CA LEU A 85 -0.89 -12.79 5.82
C LEU A 85 0.10 -13.54 6.73
N ILE A 86 -0.25 -14.75 7.15
CA ILE A 86 0.62 -15.58 8.00
C ILE A 86 1.91 -15.95 7.26
N LYS A 87 1.82 -16.24 5.95
CA LYS A 87 3.01 -16.50 5.12
C LYS A 87 3.94 -15.29 5.09
N THR A 88 3.41 -14.09 4.78
CA THR A 88 4.21 -12.86 4.77
C THR A 88 4.79 -12.52 6.14
N PHE A 89 4.04 -12.80 7.22
CA PHE A 89 4.49 -12.60 8.58
C PHE A 89 5.64 -13.55 8.94
N LYS A 90 5.56 -14.83 8.56
CA LYS A 90 6.67 -15.79 8.76
C LYS A 90 7.93 -15.43 7.97
N GLU A 91 7.77 -14.87 6.77
CA GLU A 91 8.90 -14.45 5.92
C GLU A 91 9.57 -13.15 6.40
N THR A 92 8.77 -12.16 6.82
CA THR A 92 9.25 -10.78 7.05
C THR A 92 9.30 -10.41 8.54
N GLY A 93 8.53 -11.12 9.39
CA GLY A 93 8.32 -10.77 10.80
C GLY A 93 7.42 -9.55 11.03
N SER A 94 6.86 -8.98 9.96
CA SER A 94 6.04 -7.75 10.01
C SER A 94 4.62 -8.00 9.54
N VAL A 95 3.68 -7.28 10.17
CA VAL A 95 2.24 -7.27 9.85
C VAL A 95 1.88 -6.14 8.86
N LEU A 96 2.80 -5.18 8.72
CA LEU A 96 2.62 -4.04 7.84
C LEU A 96 2.64 -4.46 6.37
N ASP A 97 1.88 -3.74 5.54
CA ASP A 97 1.98 -3.91 4.10
C ASP A 97 3.39 -3.65 3.61
N LYS A 98 3.85 -4.52 2.71
CA LYS A 98 5.10 -4.30 1.99
C LYS A 98 4.95 -2.99 1.20
N PRO A 99 5.96 -2.12 1.20
CA PRO A 99 5.93 -0.93 0.36
C PRO A 99 5.70 -1.35 -1.08
N ARG A 100 4.77 -0.69 -1.76
CA ARG A 100 4.49 -1.01 -3.18
C ARG A 100 5.75 -0.78 -3.98
N SER A 101 6.24 -1.83 -4.65
CA SER A 101 7.30 -1.69 -5.64
C SER A 101 6.74 -0.90 -6.82
N GLY A 102 7.07 0.38 -6.90
CA GLY A 102 6.74 1.20 -8.06
C GLY A 102 7.61 0.85 -9.27
N ARG A 103 7.28 1.45 -10.42
CA ARG A 103 8.16 1.39 -11.60
C ARG A 103 9.55 1.93 -11.23
N PRO A 104 10.64 1.20 -11.51
CA PRO A 104 11.97 1.68 -11.19
C PRO A 104 12.23 3.00 -11.89
N LYS A 105 12.68 3.99 -11.12
CA LYS A 105 13.16 5.27 -11.65
C LYS A 105 14.54 4.99 -12.24
N THR A 106 14.69 5.11 -13.56
CA THR A 106 15.95 5.09 -14.36
C THR A 106 17.11 4.22 -13.86
N SER A 107 17.65 3.34 -14.70
CA SER A 107 18.78 2.46 -14.38
C SER A 107 19.92 3.16 -13.64
N ASP A 108 20.49 2.48 -12.64
CA ASP A 108 21.54 3.06 -11.79
C ASP A 108 22.81 3.42 -12.60
N GLU A 109 23.14 2.64 -13.63
CA GLU A 109 24.20 2.96 -14.60
C GLU A 109 24.02 4.34 -15.25
N THR A 110 22.78 4.69 -15.61
CA THR A 110 22.50 6.01 -16.19
C THR A 110 22.62 7.13 -15.17
N LYS A 111 22.36 6.85 -13.89
CA LYS A 111 22.62 7.79 -12.80
C LYS A 111 24.10 8.04 -12.67
N GLU A 112 24.90 7.00 -12.54
CA GLU A 112 26.35 7.11 -12.42
C GLU A 112 26.97 7.87 -13.60
N ALA A 113 26.55 7.59 -14.84
CA ALA A 113 27.04 8.29 -16.02
C ALA A 113 26.69 9.79 -15.99
N VAL A 114 25.47 10.14 -15.59
CA VAL A 114 25.05 11.55 -15.45
C VAL A 114 25.86 12.25 -14.35
N MET A 115 26.02 11.59 -13.19
CA MET A 115 26.75 12.14 -12.06
C MET A 115 28.24 12.34 -12.38
N ALA A 116 28.89 11.36 -13.00
CA ALA A 116 30.28 11.47 -13.45
C ALA A 116 30.45 12.66 -14.41
N LYS A 117 29.52 12.85 -15.34
CA LYS A 117 29.60 13.93 -16.33
C LYS A 117 29.40 15.32 -15.73
N VAL A 118 28.45 15.45 -14.80
CA VAL A 118 28.17 16.71 -14.10
C VAL A 118 29.32 17.06 -13.17
N SER A 119 29.86 16.09 -12.42
CA SER A 119 31.03 16.28 -11.55
C SER A 119 32.28 16.68 -12.33
N ALA A 120 32.52 16.08 -13.51
CA ALA A 120 33.63 16.46 -14.38
C ALA A 120 33.48 17.88 -14.98
N SER A 121 32.26 18.39 -15.12
CA SER A 121 32.01 19.69 -15.76
C SER A 121 30.78 20.42 -15.22
N PRO A 122 30.83 20.92 -13.97
CA PRO A 122 29.65 21.45 -13.27
C PRO A 122 29.10 22.75 -13.89
N LYS A 123 29.93 23.49 -14.65
CA LYS A 123 29.54 24.73 -15.32
C LYS A 123 28.74 24.49 -16.61
N LYS A 124 28.69 23.26 -17.13
CA LYS A 124 28.01 22.96 -18.40
C LYS A 124 26.50 22.85 -18.18
N SER A 125 25.73 23.26 -19.19
CA SER A 125 24.27 23.21 -19.11
C SER A 125 23.74 21.78 -19.19
N LEU A 126 22.66 21.51 -18.46
CA LEU A 126 21.98 20.20 -18.49
C LEU A 126 21.48 19.83 -19.89
N ARG A 127 21.17 20.82 -20.75
CA ARG A 127 20.79 20.57 -22.14
C ARG A 127 21.95 19.95 -22.93
N ARG A 128 23.19 20.42 -22.72
CA ARG A 128 24.37 19.84 -23.36
C ARG A 128 24.66 18.44 -22.82
N THR A 129 24.56 18.25 -21.50
CA THR A 129 24.70 16.93 -20.86
C THR A 129 23.67 15.94 -21.40
N SER A 130 22.42 16.39 -21.58
CA SER A 130 21.33 15.62 -22.21
C SER A 130 21.68 15.17 -23.62
N THR A 131 22.18 16.07 -24.47
CA THR A 131 22.60 15.71 -25.84
C THR A 131 23.77 14.72 -25.86
N VAL A 132 24.72 14.85 -24.93
CA VAL A 132 25.89 13.95 -24.87
C VAL A 132 25.52 12.55 -24.37
N LEU A 133 24.64 12.45 -23.38
CA LEU A 133 24.28 11.17 -22.74
C LEU A 133 23.02 10.53 -23.34
N GLY A 134 22.29 11.23 -24.20
CA GLY A 134 21.01 10.76 -24.75
C GLY A 134 19.87 10.70 -23.72
N VAL A 135 20.09 11.19 -22.50
CA VAL A 135 19.07 11.20 -21.42
C VAL A 135 18.25 12.49 -21.49
N PRO A 136 16.93 12.45 -21.37
CA PRO A 136 16.11 13.67 -21.36
C PRO A 136 16.50 14.63 -20.23
N LYS A 137 16.62 15.93 -20.56
CA LYS A 137 16.87 17.01 -19.59
C LYS A 137 16.01 16.94 -18.30
N PRO A 138 14.68 16.72 -18.34
CA PRO A 138 13.89 16.67 -17.10
C PRO A 138 14.28 15.50 -16.20
N THR A 139 14.70 14.38 -16.77
CA THR A 139 15.18 13.21 -16.04
C THR A 139 16.49 13.52 -15.33
N ILE A 140 17.47 14.11 -16.04
CA ILE A 140 18.74 14.59 -15.45
C ILE A 140 18.47 15.57 -14.31
N HIS A 141 17.54 16.51 -14.49
CA HIS A 141 17.18 17.47 -13.45
C HIS A 141 16.62 16.77 -12.20
N LYS A 142 15.71 15.79 -12.35
CA LYS A 142 15.18 15.02 -11.22
C LYS A 142 16.30 14.29 -10.46
N MET A 143 17.22 13.67 -11.20
CA MET A 143 18.36 12.95 -10.61
C MET A 143 19.26 13.90 -9.80
N LEU A 144 19.56 15.09 -10.32
CA LEU A 144 20.35 16.09 -9.59
C LEU A 144 19.66 16.60 -8.33
N VAL A 145 18.32 16.75 -8.35
CA VAL A 145 17.54 17.12 -7.16
C VAL A 145 17.56 15.99 -6.12
N GLU A 146 17.40 14.74 -6.53
CA GLU A 146 17.48 13.56 -5.66
C GLU A 146 18.87 13.44 -5.00
N GLU A 147 19.93 13.70 -5.77
CA GLU A 147 21.34 13.71 -5.33
C GLU A 147 21.76 15.01 -4.61
N LYS A 148 20.81 15.91 -4.33
CA LYS A 148 21.05 17.17 -3.60
C LYS A 148 22.14 18.06 -4.23
N PHE A 149 22.26 18.04 -5.56
CA PHE A 149 23.11 18.97 -6.30
C PHE A 149 22.47 20.36 -6.31
N HIS A 150 22.82 21.16 -5.31
CA HIS A 150 22.38 22.54 -5.19
C HIS A 150 23.41 23.49 -5.79
N ARG A 151 22.93 24.58 -6.39
CA ARG A 151 23.82 25.70 -6.71
C ARG A 151 24.41 26.23 -5.41
N TYR A 152 25.73 26.20 -5.30
CA TYR A 152 26.41 26.87 -4.20
C TYR A 152 26.33 28.39 -4.43
N ASN A 153 25.62 29.09 -3.55
CA ASN A 153 25.54 30.55 -3.57
C ASN A 153 26.53 31.08 -2.54
N LEU A 154 27.63 31.66 -3.02
CA LEU A 154 28.57 32.39 -2.16
C LEU A 154 27.87 33.61 -1.58
N GLN A 155 27.73 33.66 -0.25
CA GLN A 155 27.38 34.88 0.45
C GLN A 155 28.68 35.58 0.81
N ILE A 156 28.96 36.70 0.15
CA ILE A 156 30.08 37.56 0.52
C ILE A 156 29.64 38.32 1.77
N LEU A 157 30.22 37.96 2.91
CA LEU A 157 30.02 38.72 4.15
C LEU A 157 30.78 40.04 4.02
N HIS A 158 30.09 41.15 4.27
CA HIS A 158 30.75 42.44 4.38
C HIS A 158 31.63 42.43 5.63
N HIS A 159 32.91 42.72 5.48
CA HIS A 159 33.76 43.02 6.63
C HIS A 159 33.60 44.49 6.99
N LEU A 160 33.50 44.77 8.29
CA LEU A 160 33.52 46.13 8.79
C LEU A 160 34.98 46.53 9.02
N ASN A 161 35.38 47.67 8.48
CA ASN A 161 36.64 48.33 8.79
C ASN A 161 36.50 49.23 10.01
N GLU A 162 37.61 49.45 10.72
CA GLU A 162 37.68 50.39 11.86
C GLU A 162 37.34 51.83 11.43
N ASP A 163 37.58 52.18 10.16
CA ASP A 163 37.28 53.48 9.55
C ASP A 163 35.84 53.61 9.02
N ASP A 164 35.04 52.53 9.01
CA ASP A 164 33.66 52.56 8.53
C ASP A 164 32.67 53.41 9.36
N PRO A 165 32.76 53.54 10.70
CA PRO A 165 31.83 54.39 11.44
C PRO A 165 31.97 55.87 11.06
N ASP A 166 33.19 56.33 10.78
CA ASP A 166 33.46 57.73 10.44
C ASP A 166 32.98 58.10 9.04
N ARG A 167 32.94 57.12 8.13
CA ARG A 167 32.48 57.29 6.74
C ARG A 167 30.96 57.17 6.56
N ARG A 168 30.22 56.92 7.65
CA ARG A 168 28.75 56.75 7.65
C ARG A 168 27.99 57.99 8.10
N MET A 169 28.67 59.05 8.53
CA MET A 169 28.08 60.38 8.78
C MET A 169 28.16 61.25 7.53
#